data_AF-X8J2L2-F1
#
_entry.id   AF-X8J2L2-F1
#
_cell.length_a   1.000
_cell.length_b   1.000
_cell.length_c   1.000
_cell.angle_alpha   90.00
_cell.angle_beta   90.00
_cell.angle_gamma   90.00
#
_symmetry.space_group_name_H-M   'P 1'
#
loop_
_entity.id
_entity.type
_entity.pdbx_description
1 polymer ?
#
loop_
_entity_poly.entity_id
_entity_poly.type
_entity_poly.pdbx_seq_one_letter_code
_entity_poly.pdbx_strand_id
1 'polypeptide(L)'
;MLTMPSGDAVNTQGFSEQHPIIIPQAKLSQFRNLLKMIYSPDPSDLRSKTWDKFVFYLDVATLCHKFEMAEMEQWAKAWLGRLISLLMVDIACGTEANLGVFLDAIQYAQTTQEDRLISDTHNLAYYYIYYHTRQHQSDPERLLPLFRTPGLQEMHPSVFGCIFSVFLGAYYHVWQGDPFTKIDRMALFSGQVRLPLRMESGHLSLRNQSPSRTLGTHLHRIRPTISHPAITDAIKQCWIFG
;
A
#
# COMPACT_ATOMS: atom_id res chain seq x y z
N MET A 1 10.03 23.58 11.34
CA MET A 1 10.72 24.88 11.40
C MET A 1 11.98 24.78 10.54
N LEU A 2 11.95 25.33 9.32
CA LEU A 2 13.11 25.33 8.42
C LEU A 2 14.19 26.23 9.02
N THR A 3 15.24 25.62 9.58
CA THR A 3 16.39 26.35 10.11
C THR A 3 17.14 26.91 8.91
N MET A 4 16.93 28.19 8.63
CA MET A 4 17.74 28.91 7.65
C MET A 4 19.18 28.85 8.12
N PRO A 5 20.15 28.49 7.27
CA PRO A 5 21.55 28.53 7.66
C PRO A 5 21.87 29.94 8.15
N SER A 6 22.43 30.03 9.36
CA SER A 6 22.99 31.26 9.92
C SER A 6 24.26 31.59 9.14
N GLY A 7 24.09 32.09 7.91
CA GLY A 7 25.18 32.59 7.10
C GLY A 7 25.50 34.02 7.51
N ASP A 8 26.75 34.25 7.91
CA ASP A 8 27.40 35.56 7.86
C ASP A 8 27.40 36.07 6.42
N ALA A 9 26.26 36.60 5.97
CA ALA A 9 26.07 37.08 4.61
C ALA A 9 26.60 38.51 4.50
N VAL A 10 27.87 38.62 4.11
CA VAL A 10 28.32 39.75 3.28
C VAL A 10 27.35 39.85 2.10
N ASN A 11 26.80 41.04 1.85
CA ASN A 11 25.72 41.37 0.90
C ASN A 11 26.06 41.09 -0.59
N THR A 12 26.45 39.86 -0.94
CA THR A 12 26.52 39.41 -2.32
C THR A 12 25.19 38.79 -2.68
N GLN A 13 24.40 39.56 -3.43
CA GLN A 13 23.16 39.13 -4.06
C GLN A 13 23.48 38.01 -5.06
N GLY A 14 23.43 36.76 -4.59
CA GLY A 14 23.72 35.58 -5.41
C GLY A 14 22.65 35.38 -6.48
N PHE A 15 23.07 35.17 -7.72
CA PHE A 15 22.17 34.70 -8.77
C PHE A 15 21.69 33.28 -8.44
N SER A 16 20.44 32.97 -8.79
CA SER A 16 19.72 31.72 -8.51
C SER A 16 20.53 30.43 -8.80
N GLU A 17 21.49 30.47 -9.73
CA GLU A 17 22.28 29.32 -10.11
C GLU A 17 23.45 29.00 -9.15
N GLN A 18 23.94 29.98 -8.39
CA GLN A 18 25.11 29.79 -7.52
C GLN A 18 24.75 29.12 -6.19
N HIS A 19 23.49 29.25 -5.75
CA HIS A 19 23.02 28.73 -4.46
C HIS A 19 21.60 28.15 -4.60
N PRO A 20 21.42 26.99 -5.27
CA PRO A 20 20.12 26.38 -5.42
C PRO A 20 19.55 25.99 -4.05
N ILE A 21 18.24 26.22 -3.87
CA ILE A 21 17.50 25.70 -2.70
C ILE A 21 17.35 24.19 -2.89
N ILE A 22 18.13 23.41 -2.15
CA ILE A 22 18.04 21.95 -2.16
C ILE A 22 17.03 21.54 -1.09
N ILE A 23 15.94 20.91 -1.52
CA ILE A 23 14.97 20.29 -0.61
C ILE A 23 15.37 18.82 -0.49
N PRO A 24 16.05 18.40 0.59
CA PRO A 24 16.49 17.02 0.72
C PRO A 24 15.28 16.08 0.77
N GLN A 25 15.40 14.90 0.17
CA GLN A 25 14.38 13.83 0.27
C GLN A 25 12.97 14.27 -0.20
N ALA A 26 12.87 15.14 -1.19
CA ALA A 26 11.62 15.44 -1.89
C ALA A 26 11.74 14.98 -3.34
N LYS A 27 10.78 14.21 -3.83
CA LYS A 27 10.73 13.82 -5.24
C LYS A 27 10.31 15.04 -6.08
N LEU A 28 10.84 15.16 -7.30
CA LEU A 28 10.47 16.25 -8.22
C LEU A 28 8.96 16.27 -8.51
N SER A 29 8.34 15.09 -8.64
CA SER A 29 6.90 14.95 -8.84
C SER A 29 6.10 15.51 -7.68
N GLN A 30 6.52 15.22 -6.44
CA GLN A 30 5.89 15.71 -5.23
C GLN A 30 5.89 17.23 -5.19
N PHE A 31 7.07 17.83 -5.42
CA PHE A 31 7.21 19.28 -5.39
C PHE A 31 6.38 19.94 -6.49
N ARG A 32 6.38 19.38 -7.71
CA ARG A 32 5.54 19.86 -8.81
C ARG A 32 4.05 19.82 -8.44
N ASN A 33 3.58 18.76 -7.79
CA ASN A 33 2.18 18.63 -7.38
C ASN A 33 1.81 19.62 -6.27
N LEU A 34 2.71 19.87 -5.31
CA LEU A 34 2.55 20.93 -4.32
C LEU A 34 2.46 22.33 -4.97
N LEU A 35 3.35 22.65 -5.91
CA LEU A 35 3.30 23.93 -6.63
C LEU A 35 2.02 24.08 -7.43
N LYS A 36 1.57 23.02 -8.12
CA LYS A 36 0.26 23.02 -8.80
C LYS A 36 -0.86 23.34 -7.84
N MET A 37 -0.85 22.75 -6.64
CA MET A 37 -1.86 23.05 -5.62
C MET A 37 -1.83 24.54 -5.20
N ILE A 38 -0.65 25.10 -4.95
CA ILE A 38 -0.50 26.50 -4.52
C ILE A 38 -0.96 27.49 -5.60
N TYR A 39 -0.58 27.26 -6.87
CA TYR A 39 -0.85 28.21 -7.96
C TYR A 39 -2.16 27.95 -8.69
N SER A 40 -2.73 26.75 -8.59
CA SER A 40 -3.94 26.35 -9.30
C SER A 40 -4.75 25.41 -8.41
N PRO A 41 -5.42 25.95 -7.38
CA PRO A 41 -6.07 25.15 -6.36
C PRO A 41 -7.32 24.42 -6.84
N ASP A 42 -7.73 24.60 -8.10
CA ASP A 42 -8.93 23.99 -8.63
C ASP A 42 -8.71 22.48 -8.88
N PRO A 43 -9.25 21.58 -8.02
CA PRO A 43 -9.09 20.15 -8.21
C PRO A 43 -9.92 19.64 -9.40
N SER A 44 -10.82 20.47 -9.96
CA SER A 44 -11.64 20.14 -11.13
C SER A 44 -10.80 20.03 -12.39
N ASP A 45 -9.67 20.75 -12.44
CA ASP A 45 -8.75 20.73 -13.58
C ASP A 45 -7.90 19.44 -13.60
N LEU A 46 -7.97 18.65 -12.52
CA LEU A 46 -7.60 17.23 -12.55
C LEU A 46 -8.68 16.44 -13.30
N ARG A 47 -8.86 16.70 -14.59
CA ARG A 47 -9.48 15.75 -15.55
C ARG A 47 -8.65 14.46 -15.71
N SER A 48 -7.63 14.29 -14.88
CA SER A 48 -6.71 13.18 -14.82
C SER A 48 -7.38 11.91 -14.29
N LYS A 49 -6.75 10.77 -14.55
CA LYS A 49 -7.25 9.46 -14.15
C LYS A 49 -7.33 9.36 -12.62
N THR A 50 -8.14 8.44 -12.10
CA THR A 50 -8.28 8.21 -10.65
C THR A 50 -6.92 7.99 -9.96
N TRP A 51 -6.03 7.24 -10.62
CA TRP A 51 -4.66 7.03 -10.17
C TRP A 51 -3.88 8.34 -9.99
N ASP A 52 -3.93 9.24 -10.98
CA ASP A 52 -3.21 10.51 -10.93
C ASP A 52 -3.69 11.39 -9.78
N LYS A 53 -5.00 11.35 -9.48
CA LYS A 53 -5.58 12.04 -8.33
C LYS A 53 -5.03 11.47 -7.03
N PHE A 54 -5.00 10.15 -6.90
CA PHE A 54 -4.43 9.47 -5.73
C PHE A 54 -2.97 9.89 -5.50
N VAL A 55 -2.13 9.82 -6.54
CA VAL A 55 -0.72 10.26 -6.48
C VAL A 55 -0.62 11.74 -6.12
N PHE A 56 -1.43 12.61 -6.75
CA PHE A 56 -1.43 14.04 -6.48
C PHE A 56 -1.71 14.36 -5.01
N TYR A 57 -2.79 13.81 -4.42
CA TYR A 57 -3.12 14.08 -3.02
C TYR A 57 -2.11 13.48 -2.05
N LEU A 58 -1.57 12.29 -2.34
CA LEU A 58 -0.51 11.68 -1.53
C LEU A 58 0.76 12.56 -1.53
N ASP A 59 1.16 13.03 -2.70
CA ASP A 59 2.33 13.88 -2.89
C ASP A 59 2.19 15.22 -2.13
N VAL A 60 1.03 15.88 -2.26
CA VAL A 60 0.72 17.13 -1.55
C VAL A 60 0.71 16.89 -0.06
N ALA A 61 -0.02 15.87 0.42
CA ALA A 61 -0.12 15.58 1.85
C ALA A 61 1.26 15.29 2.48
N THR A 62 2.10 14.49 1.79
CA THR A 62 3.45 14.13 2.26
C THR A 62 4.36 15.35 2.37
N LEU A 63 4.37 16.25 1.38
CA LEU A 63 5.20 17.45 1.47
C LEU A 63 4.64 18.50 2.44
N CYS A 64 3.32 18.67 2.51
CA CYS A 64 2.71 19.58 3.47
C CYS A 64 3.03 19.15 4.90
N HIS A 65 2.99 17.85 5.20
CA HIS A 65 3.43 17.32 6.49
C HIS A 65 4.89 17.70 6.78
N LYS A 66 5.78 17.49 5.81
CA LYS A 66 7.21 17.79 5.93
C LYS A 66 7.52 19.27 6.11
N PHE A 67 6.74 20.15 5.48
CA PHE A 67 6.89 21.60 5.59
C PHE A 67 6.01 22.23 6.68
N GLU A 68 5.34 21.42 7.50
CA GLU A 68 4.46 21.89 8.58
C GLU A 68 3.29 22.77 8.08
N MET A 69 2.77 22.48 6.89
CA MET A 69 1.61 23.15 6.26
C MET A 69 0.30 22.46 6.66
N ALA A 70 -0.03 22.50 7.95
CA ALA A 70 -1.07 21.66 8.57
C ALA A 70 -2.45 21.75 7.89
N GLU A 71 -2.92 22.95 7.50
CA GLU A 71 -4.24 23.11 6.86
C GLU A 71 -4.30 22.42 5.48
N MET A 72 -3.24 22.57 4.69
CA MET A 72 -3.15 21.96 3.35
C MET A 72 -2.94 20.45 3.45
N GLU A 73 -2.15 19.99 4.42
CA GLU A 73 -2.02 18.57 4.76
C GLU A 73 -3.37 17.96 5.10
N GLN A 74 -4.14 18.58 6.01
CA GLN A 74 -5.44 18.08 6.43
C GLN A 74 -6.43 18.03 5.27
N TRP A 75 -6.43 19.05 4.41
CA TRP A 75 -7.23 19.06 3.19
C TRP A 75 -6.86 17.90 2.26
N ALA A 76 -5.57 17.73 1.94
CA ALA A 76 -5.11 16.68 1.04
C ALA A 76 -5.35 15.28 1.62
N LYS A 77 -5.12 15.11 2.93
CA LYS A 77 -5.40 13.88 3.69
C LYS A 77 -6.88 13.50 3.62
N ALA A 78 -7.79 14.46 3.80
CA ALA A 78 -9.24 14.21 3.71
C ALA A 78 -9.66 13.73 2.31
N TRP A 79 -9.09 14.32 1.26
CA TRP A 79 -9.33 13.89 -0.12
C TRP A 79 -8.73 12.52 -0.42
N LEU A 80 -7.51 12.25 0.03
CA LEU A 80 -6.85 10.96 -0.10
C LEU A 80 -7.71 9.85 0.54
N GLY A 81 -8.16 10.04 1.78
CA GLY A 81 -9.03 9.09 2.46
C GLY A 81 -10.36 8.86 1.73
N ARG A 82 -10.99 9.92 1.18
CA ARG A 82 -12.21 9.80 0.36
C ARG A 82 -11.97 9.02 -0.92
N LEU A 83 -10.87 9.28 -1.62
CA LEU A 83 -10.52 8.55 -2.85
C LEU A 83 -10.32 7.07 -2.58
N ILE A 84 -9.56 6.71 -1.54
CA ILE A 84 -9.35 5.30 -1.20
C ILE A 84 -10.67 4.63 -0.82
N SER A 85 -11.49 5.29 0.01
CA SER A 85 -12.78 4.73 0.44
C SER A 85 -13.77 4.52 -0.71
N LEU A 86 -13.81 5.41 -1.70
CA LEU A 86 -14.82 5.39 -2.77
C LEU A 86 -14.34 4.66 -4.03
N LEU A 87 -13.06 4.75 -4.35
CA LEU A 87 -12.50 4.37 -5.65
C LEU A 87 -11.35 3.36 -5.51
N MET A 88 -11.30 2.59 -4.43
CA MET A 88 -10.25 1.58 -4.16
C MET A 88 -9.97 0.69 -5.38
N VAL A 89 -11.03 0.17 -6.00
CA VAL A 89 -10.94 -0.72 -7.16
C VAL A 89 -10.30 0.01 -8.35
N ASP A 90 -10.78 1.21 -8.67
CA ASP A 90 -10.26 1.99 -9.80
C ASP A 90 -8.80 2.41 -9.60
N ILE A 91 -8.41 2.71 -8.35
CA ILE A 91 -7.02 3.03 -7.98
C ILE A 91 -6.13 1.80 -8.17
N ALA A 92 -6.53 0.66 -7.62
CA ALA A 92 -5.73 -0.56 -7.68
C ALA A 92 -5.67 -1.18 -9.08
N CYS A 93 -6.72 -1.04 -9.90
CA CYS A 93 -6.78 -1.57 -11.25
C CYS A 93 -6.21 -0.60 -12.31
N GLY A 94 -5.73 0.58 -11.91
CA GLY A 94 -5.16 1.56 -12.82
C GLY A 94 -3.94 1.00 -13.56
N THR A 95 -3.81 1.27 -14.87
CA THR A 95 -2.67 0.79 -15.68
C THR A 95 -1.32 1.25 -15.16
N GLU A 96 -1.30 2.40 -14.50
CA GLU A 96 -0.11 3.04 -13.91
C GLU A 96 0.08 2.67 -12.43
N ALA A 97 -0.80 1.84 -11.86
CA ALA A 97 -0.77 1.51 -10.45
C ALA A 97 0.51 0.75 -10.09
N ASN A 98 1.22 1.28 -9.10
CA ASN A 98 2.51 0.76 -8.65
C ASN A 98 2.48 0.58 -7.13
N LEU A 99 2.83 -0.62 -6.66
CA LEU A 99 2.87 -0.93 -5.23
C LEU A 99 3.80 -0.01 -4.45
N GLY A 100 4.89 0.50 -5.04
CA GLY A 100 5.79 1.46 -4.40
C GLY A 100 5.07 2.74 -3.94
N VAL A 101 4.08 3.21 -4.70
CA VAL A 101 3.27 4.37 -4.29
C VAL A 101 2.32 4.00 -3.15
N PHE A 102 1.82 2.76 -3.10
CA PHE A 102 1.05 2.29 -1.95
C PHE A 102 1.90 2.14 -0.69
N LEU A 103 3.17 1.73 -0.82
CA LEU A 103 4.11 1.71 0.29
C LEU A 103 4.40 3.14 0.80
N ASP A 104 4.60 4.10 -0.12
CA ASP A 104 4.71 5.52 0.24
C ASP A 104 3.45 6.01 1.00
N ALA A 105 2.25 5.58 0.57
CA ALA A 105 1.00 5.91 1.24
C ALA A 105 0.87 5.29 2.63
N ILE A 106 1.29 4.03 2.81
CA ILE A 106 1.32 3.36 4.12
C ILE A 106 2.30 4.10 5.05
N GLN A 107 3.50 4.42 4.56
CA GLN A 107 4.52 5.14 5.33
C GLN A 107 4.02 6.52 5.77
N TYR A 108 3.36 7.25 4.87
CA TYR A 108 2.73 8.54 5.20
C TYR A 108 1.63 8.37 6.27
N ALA A 109 0.74 7.39 6.12
CA ALA A 109 -0.33 7.13 7.07
C ALA A 109 0.19 6.75 8.46
N GLN A 110 1.27 5.97 8.53
CA GLN A 110 1.96 5.61 9.77
C GLN A 110 2.62 6.83 10.43
N THR A 111 3.29 7.68 9.64
CA THR A 111 3.95 8.90 10.14
C THR A 111 2.94 9.86 10.77
N THR A 112 1.74 9.96 10.19
CA THR A 112 0.65 10.80 10.69
C THR A 112 -0.21 10.15 11.77
N GLN A 113 0.06 8.87 12.11
CA GLN A 113 -0.69 8.08 13.12
C GLN A 113 -2.21 8.05 12.89
N GLU A 114 -2.65 8.07 11.63
CA GLU A 114 -4.08 8.09 11.30
C GLU A 114 -4.59 6.66 11.05
N ASP A 115 -5.07 5.99 12.10
CA ASP A 115 -5.47 4.57 12.09
C ASP A 115 -6.35 4.17 10.91
N ARG A 116 -7.34 5.02 10.57
CA ARG A 116 -8.24 4.76 9.44
C ARG A 116 -7.49 4.77 8.12
N LEU A 117 -6.63 5.76 7.91
CA LEU A 117 -5.85 5.87 6.68
C LEU A 117 -4.82 4.74 6.57
N ILE A 118 -4.25 4.32 7.70
CA ILE A 118 -3.36 3.14 7.77
C ILE A 118 -4.13 1.90 7.29
N SER A 119 -5.32 1.64 7.85
CA SER A 119 -6.16 0.51 7.43
C SER A 119 -6.55 0.60 5.95
N ASP A 120 -7.01 1.76 5.49
CA ASP A 120 -7.48 1.97 4.12
C ASP A 120 -6.36 1.77 3.09
N THR A 121 -5.14 2.27 3.37
CA THR A 121 -3.97 2.11 2.50
C THR A 121 -3.44 0.68 2.49
N HIS A 122 -3.45 -0.04 3.61
CA HIS A 122 -3.12 -1.47 3.64
C HIS A 122 -4.12 -2.29 2.83
N ASN A 123 -5.43 -2.03 2.99
CA ASN A 123 -6.47 -2.73 2.22
C ASN A 123 -6.31 -2.47 0.72
N LEU A 124 -5.95 -1.24 0.33
CA LEU A 124 -5.66 -0.91 -1.06
C LEU A 124 -4.44 -1.68 -1.59
N ALA A 125 -3.35 -1.76 -0.83
CA ALA A 125 -2.17 -2.53 -1.21
C ALA A 125 -2.47 -4.04 -1.35
N TYR A 126 -3.22 -4.62 -0.41
CA TYR A 126 -3.65 -6.01 -0.51
C TYR A 126 -4.58 -6.25 -1.69
N TYR A 127 -5.50 -5.34 -1.95
CA TYR A 127 -6.39 -5.44 -3.11
C TYR A 127 -5.59 -5.41 -4.41
N TYR A 128 -4.58 -4.54 -4.53
CA TYR A 128 -3.69 -4.50 -5.68
C TYR A 128 -2.95 -5.83 -5.88
N ILE A 129 -2.31 -6.36 -4.83
CA ILE A 129 -1.59 -7.65 -4.88
C ILE A 129 -2.55 -8.77 -5.31
N TYR A 130 -3.71 -8.84 -4.68
CA TYR A 130 -4.73 -9.84 -4.98
C TYR A 130 -5.29 -9.72 -6.40
N TYR A 131 -5.59 -8.50 -6.86
CA TYR A 131 -6.14 -8.25 -8.18
C TYR A 131 -5.16 -8.68 -9.28
N HIS A 132 -3.90 -8.23 -9.19
CA HIS A 132 -2.90 -8.55 -10.22
C HIS A 132 -2.54 -10.03 -10.27
N THR A 133 -2.58 -10.72 -9.12
CA THR A 133 -2.28 -12.16 -9.07
C THR A 133 -3.43 -13.00 -9.60
N ARG A 134 -4.68 -12.59 -9.38
CA ARG A 134 -5.86 -13.34 -9.83
C ARG A 134 -6.24 -13.07 -11.28
N GLN A 135 -6.21 -11.80 -11.71
CA GLN A 135 -6.65 -11.44 -13.07
C GLN A 135 -5.63 -11.80 -14.15
N HIS A 136 -4.33 -11.63 -13.87
CA HIS A 136 -3.35 -11.85 -14.92
C HIS A 136 -2.91 -13.30 -15.06
N GLN A 137 -3.17 -14.18 -14.08
CA GLN A 137 -2.83 -15.62 -14.03
C GLN A 137 -1.41 -16.04 -14.46
N SER A 138 -0.58 -15.14 -14.97
CA SER A 138 0.54 -15.49 -15.85
C SER A 138 1.83 -14.79 -15.46
N ASP A 139 1.81 -13.90 -14.47
CA ASP A 139 3.03 -13.15 -14.16
C ASP A 139 3.15 -12.74 -12.67
N PRO A 140 3.34 -13.71 -11.77
CA PRO A 140 3.79 -13.42 -10.41
C PRO A 140 5.15 -12.68 -10.41
N GLU A 141 5.94 -12.73 -11.50
CA GLU A 141 7.24 -12.06 -11.60
C GLU A 141 7.11 -10.54 -11.51
N ARG A 142 5.93 -9.96 -11.80
CA ARG A 142 5.65 -8.53 -11.55
C ARG A 142 5.79 -8.11 -10.09
N LEU A 143 5.54 -9.03 -9.16
CA LEU A 143 5.73 -8.78 -7.73
C LEU A 143 7.17 -8.99 -7.28
N LEU A 144 8.04 -9.55 -8.12
CA LEU A 144 9.39 -9.91 -7.74
C LEU A 144 10.31 -8.70 -7.49
N PRO A 145 10.30 -7.62 -8.30
CA PRO A 145 11.04 -6.41 -7.97
C PRO A 145 10.64 -5.85 -6.60
N LEU A 146 9.36 -5.94 -6.26
CA LEU A 146 8.82 -5.47 -4.99
C LEU A 146 9.26 -6.37 -3.85
N PHE A 147 9.14 -7.68 -4.00
CA PHE A 147 9.62 -8.65 -3.02
C PHE A 147 11.10 -8.49 -2.67
N ARG A 148 11.91 -8.10 -3.66
CA ARG A 148 13.35 -7.81 -3.50
C ARG A 148 13.65 -6.41 -2.99
N THR A 149 12.66 -5.58 -2.73
CA THR A 149 12.87 -4.22 -2.21
C THR A 149 13.56 -4.32 -0.85
N PRO A 150 14.78 -3.76 -0.69
CA PRO A 150 15.50 -3.81 0.58
C PRO A 150 14.68 -3.17 1.69
N GLY A 151 14.62 -3.82 2.85
CA GLY A 151 13.87 -3.30 4.00
C GLY A 151 12.36 -3.56 3.96
N LEU A 152 11.80 -4.15 2.89
CA LEU A 152 10.35 -4.36 2.79
C LEU A 152 9.82 -5.26 3.92
N GLN A 153 10.58 -6.30 4.26
CA GLN A 153 10.22 -7.23 5.33
C GLN A 153 10.15 -6.52 6.70
N GLU A 154 11.09 -5.61 6.96
CA GLU A 154 11.19 -4.87 8.22
C GLU A 154 10.20 -3.71 8.30
N MET A 155 10.02 -2.96 7.20
CA MET A 155 9.17 -1.78 7.15
C MET A 155 7.68 -2.14 6.99
N HIS A 156 7.38 -3.18 6.22
CA HIS A 156 6.01 -3.58 5.89
C HIS A 156 5.83 -5.11 5.93
N PRO A 157 6.00 -5.75 7.11
CA PRO A 157 5.98 -7.20 7.25
C PRO A 157 4.69 -7.85 6.73
N SER A 158 3.57 -7.15 6.85
CA SER A 158 2.26 -7.63 6.41
C SER A 158 2.11 -7.63 4.88
N VAL A 159 2.62 -6.60 4.21
CA VAL A 159 2.68 -6.54 2.73
C VAL A 159 3.67 -7.58 2.20
N PHE A 160 4.84 -7.70 2.84
CA PHE A 160 5.81 -8.75 2.53
C PHE A 160 5.18 -10.14 2.66
N GLY A 161 4.50 -10.42 3.78
CA GLY A 161 3.81 -11.69 4.01
C GLY A 161 2.72 -11.98 2.99
N CYS A 162 2.00 -10.95 2.53
CA CYS A 162 1.00 -11.07 1.47
C CYS A 162 1.63 -11.49 0.13
N ILE A 163 2.69 -10.80 -0.31
CA ILE A 163 3.44 -11.14 -1.53
C ILE A 163 4.07 -12.53 -1.41
N PHE A 164 4.65 -12.84 -0.26
CA PHE A 164 5.24 -14.13 0.03
C PHE A 164 4.21 -15.27 -0.08
N SER A 165 3.00 -15.06 0.45
CA SER A 165 1.90 -16.01 0.36
C SER A 165 1.43 -16.25 -1.08
N VAL A 166 1.43 -15.19 -1.90
CA VAL A 166 1.17 -15.31 -3.34
C VAL A 166 2.20 -16.22 -4.00
N PHE A 167 3.49 -16.00 -3.74
CA PHE A 167 4.54 -16.85 -4.30
C PHE A 167 4.47 -18.28 -3.80
N LEU A 168 4.18 -18.49 -2.51
CA LEU A 168 3.98 -19.83 -1.95
C LEU A 168 2.80 -20.57 -2.60
N GLY A 169 1.72 -19.86 -2.92
CA GLY A 169 0.56 -20.41 -3.63
C GLY A 169 0.81 -20.65 -5.12
N ALA A 170 1.82 -20.00 -5.70
CA ALA A 170 2.24 -20.26 -7.07
C ALA A 170 2.92 -21.65 -7.14
N TYR A 171 2.60 -22.42 -8.19
CA TYR A 171 3.13 -23.76 -8.37
C TYR A 171 4.67 -23.78 -8.45
N TYR A 172 5.27 -24.89 -8.04
CA TYR A 172 6.72 -25.11 -8.03
C TYR A 172 7.45 -24.75 -9.34
N HIS A 173 6.79 -24.89 -10.50
CA HIS A 173 7.38 -24.52 -11.79
C HIS A 173 7.68 -23.01 -11.92
N VAL A 174 6.94 -22.15 -11.20
CA VAL A 174 7.18 -20.70 -11.17
C VAL A 174 8.51 -20.39 -10.48
N TRP A 175 8.84 -21.11 -9.41
CA TRP A 175 10.08 -20.87 -8.65
C TRP A 175 11.31 -21.40 -9.38
N GLN A 176 11.14 -22.44 -10.20
CA GLN A 176 12.22 -22.99 -11.02
C GLN A 176 12.61 -22.07 -12.18
N GLY A 177 11.73 -21.15 -12.58
CA GLY A 177 12.02 -20.18 -13.62
C GLY A 177 13.20 -19.27 -13.30
N ASP A 178 13.82 -18.76 -14.36
CA ASP A 178 14.91 -17.78 -14.34
C ASP A 178 14.66 -16.48 -13.56
N PRO A 179 13.43 -15.93 -13.44
CA PRO A 179 13.23 -14.71 -12.66
C PRO A 179 13.69 -14.85 -11.21
N PHE A 180 13.52 -16.02 -10.56
CA PHE A 180 13.87 -16.23 -9.15
C PHE A 180 15.36 -16.58 -8.97
N THR A 181 16.05 -15.82 -8.11
CA THR A 181 17.44 -16.13 -7.75
C THR A 181 17.49 -17.32 -6.79
N LYS A 182 18.70 -17.88 -6.60
CA LYS A 182 18.95 -18.88 -5.55
C LYS A 182 18.51 -18.39 -4.17
N ILE A 183 18.71 -17.10 -3.85
CA ILE A 183 18.36 -16.52 -2.55
C ILE A 183 16.83 -16.48 -2.39
N ASP A 184 16.09 -16.05 -3.41
CA ASP A 184 14.62 -16.01 -3.35
C ASP A 184 14.03 -17.40 -3.14
N ARG A 185 14.55 -18.40 -3.86
CA ARG A 185 14.14 -19.80 -3.71
C ARG A 185 14.42 -20.30 -2.30
N MET A 186 15.59 -20.02 -1.74
CA MET A 186 15.92 -20.39 -0.37
C MET A 186 14.97 -19.76 0.65
N ALA A 187 14.62 -18.48 0.46
CA ALA A 187 13.64 -17.81 1.31
C ALA A 187 12.26 -18.48 1.23
N LEU A 188 11.76 -18.76 0.02
CA LEU A 188 10.48 -19.46 -0.20
C LEU A 188 10.46 -20.86 0.43
N PHE A 189 11.51 -21.67 0.21
CA PHE A 189 11.62 -22.99 0.85
C PHE A 189 11.66 -22.90 2.37
N SER A 190 12.39 -21.92 2.92
CA SER A 190 12.47 -21.75 4.37
C SER A 190 11.11 -21.43 4.99
N GLY A 191 10.27 -20.65 4.28
CA GLY A 191 8.90 -20.40 4.73
C GLY A 191 8.03 -21.64 4.61
N GLN A 192 8.12 -22.40 3.51
CA GLN A 192 7.33 -23.63 3.32
C GLN A 192 7.55 -24.66 4.44
N VAL A 193 8.79 -24.84 4.91
CA VAL A 193 9.10 -25.76 6.02
C VAL A 193 8.50 -25.30 7.35
N ARG A 194 8.32 -23.99 7.53
CA ARG A 194 7.74 -23.39 8.75
C ARG A 194 6.22 -23.32 8.73
N LEU A 195 5.60 -23.45 7.56
CA LEU A 195 4.16 -23.61 7.49
C LEU A 195 3.80 -24.94 8.15
N PRO A 196 2.88 -24.96 9.14
CA PRO A 196 2.37 -26.22 9.63
C PRO A 196 1.86 -26.99 8.41
N LEU A 197 2.42 -28.18 8.16
CA LEU A 197 1.92 -29.11 7.17
C LEU A 197 0.42 -29.14 7.38
N ARG A 198 -0.33 -28.59 6.40
CA ARG A 198 -1.78 -28.65 6.41
C ARG A 198 -2.07 -30.13 6.35
N MET A 199 -2.25 -30.75 7.53
CA MET A 199 -2.57 -32.17 7.65
C MET A 199 -3.70 -32.36 6.67
N GLU A 200 -3.42 -33.12 5.61
CA GLU A 200 -4.42 -33.54 4.66
C GLU A 200 -5.61 -33.97 5.49
N SER A 201 -6.77 -33.40 5.19
CA SER A 201 -8.02 -33.68 5.86
C SER A 201 -8.32 -35.17 5.69
N GLY A 202 -7.73 -35.97 6.56
CA GLY A 202 -8.02 -37.37 6.74
C GLY A 202 -9.45 -37.40 7.26
N HIS A 203 -10.35 -37.81 6.38
CA HIS A 203 -11.52 -38.60 6.76
C HIS A 203 -12.22 -38.13 8.04
N LEU A 204 -12.84 -36.95 8.00
CA LEU A 204 -13.91 -36.64 8.96
C LEU A 204 -15.09 -37.58 8.67
N SER A 205 -15.07 -38.71 9.35
CA SER A 205 -16.19 -39.63 9.47
C SER A 205 -17.40 -38.84 9.96
N LEU A 206 -18.39 -38.69 9.09
CA LEU A 206 -19.72 -38.20 9.41
C LEU A 206 -20.30 -39.01 10.57
N ARG A 207 -20.27 -38.46 11.80
CA ARG A 207 -21.05 -38.96 12.92
C ARG A 207 -21.98 -37.86 13.41
N ASN A 208 -23.19 -37.91 12.85
CA ASN A 208 -24.48 -37.46 13.39
C ASN A 208 -24.45 -36.50 14.58
N GLN A 209 -24.86 -35.25 14.35
CA GLN A 209 -25.56 -34.46 15.36
C GLN A 209 -26.80 -33.79 14.75
N SER A 210 -27.94 -34.12 15.34
CA SER A 210 -29.28 -33.60 15.03
C SER A 210 -29.46 -32.16 15.52
N PRO A 211 -30.46 -31.41 15.02
CA PRO A 211 -30.60 -29.98 15.26
C PRO A 211 -31.44 -29.68 16.51
N SER A 212 -31.12 -28.60 17.22
CA SER A 212 -32.00 -27.99 18.23
C SER A 212 -31.96 -26.47 18.18
N ARG A 213 -33.05 -25.91 17.64
CA ARG A 213 -33.90 -24.81 18.14
C ARG A 213 -33.31 -23.46 18.63
N THR A 214 -33.72 -22.44 17.85
CA THR A 214 -34.38 -21.15 18.21
C THR A 214 -33.66 -19.93 18.80
N LEU A 215 -33.96 -18.80 18.12
CA LEU A 215 -34.24 -17.42 18.55
C LEU A 215 -33.10 -16.42 18.85
N GLY A 216 -33.19 -15.24 18.23
CA GLY A 216 -32.48 -14.03 18.62
C GLY A 216 -32.48 -12.93 17.55
N THR A 217 -33.41 -12.00 17.66
CA THR A 217 -33.60 -10.80 16.82
C THR A 217 -32.61 -9.66 17.13
N HIS A 218 -32.39 -8.81 16.12
CA HIS A 218 -31.94 -7.41 16.14
C HIS A 218 -30.51 -7.04 16.61
N LEU A 219 -29.70 -6.52 15.66
CA LEU A 219 -29.15 -5.15 15.71
C LEU A 219 -28.49 -4.78 14.36
N HIS A 220 -29.04 -3.76 13.72
CA HIS A 220 -28.44 -3.09 12.56
C HIS A 220 -27.15 -2.38 13.01
N ARG A 221 -26.01 -2.82 12.49
CA ARG A 221 -24.79 -2.04 12.43
C ARG A 221 -24.31 -2.06 10.99
N ILE A 222 -24.52 -0.97 10.27
CA ILE A 222 -23.93 -0.78 8.94
C ILE A 222 -22.43 -0.60 9.17
N ARG A 223 -21.70 -1.72 9.16
CA ARG A 223 -20.27 -1.75 8.83
C ARG A 223 -20.19 -1.67 7.30
N PRO A 224 -19.26 -0.90 6.72
CA PRO A 224 -18.90 -1.12 5.33
C PRO A 224 -18.22 -2.48 5.26
N THR A 225 -19.02 -3.50 4.93
CA THR A 225 -18.55 -4.85 4.70
C THR A 225 -17.88 -4.86 3.33
N ILE A 226 -16.55 -4.81 3.29
CA ILE A 226 -15.82 -5.39 2.17
C ILE A 226 -15.91 -6.91 2.37
N SER A 227 -17.08 -7.48 2.10
CA SER A 227 -17.32 -8.92 2.10
C SER A 227 -16.93 -9.49 0.74
N HIS A 228 -15.65 -9.39 0.39
CA HIS A 228 -15.14 -10.26 -0.66
C HIS A 228 -14.52 -11.47 0.04
N PRO A 229 -15.15 -12.66 0.04
CA PRO A 229 -14.69 -13.82 0.80
C PRO A 229 -13.21 -14.18 0.52
N ALA A 230 -12.74 -13.92 -0.70
CA ALA A 230 -11.34 -14.12 -1.06
C ALA A 230 -10.33 -13.16 -0.37
N ILE A 231 -10.75 -11.92 -0.06
CA ILE A 231 -9.90 -10.98 0.69
C ILE A 231 -9.86 -11.40 2.16
N THR A 232 -11.00 -11.82 2.71
CA THR A 232 -11.07 -12.31 4.09
C THR A 232 -10.23 -13.57 4.29
N ASP A 233 -10.20 -14.48 3.32
CA ASP A 233 -9.37 -15.69 3.38
C ASP A 233 -7.88 -15.39 3.16
N ALA A 234 -7.53 -14.47 2.26
CA ALA A 234 -6.14 -14.01 2.09
C ALA A 234 -5.63 -13.30 3.35
N ILE A 235 -6.45 -12.43 3.97
CA ILE A 235 -6.13 -11.75 5.23
C ILE A 235 -6.00 -12.77 6.37
N LYS A 236 -6.91 -13.75 6.50
CA LYS A 236 -6.79 -14.82 7.52
C LYS A 236 -5.51 -15.64 7.37
N GLN A 237 -5.05 -15.89 6.15
CA GLN A 237 -3.78 -16.57 5.91
C GLN A 237 -2.58 -15.68 6.27
N CYS A 238 -2.65 -14.37 6.03
CA CYS A 238 -1.56 -13.44 6.36
C CYS A 238 -1.43 -13.16 7.88
N TRP A 239 -2.55 -13.11 8.62
CA TRP A 239 -2.55 -12.83 10.07
C TRP A 239 -2.01 -13.97 10.94
N ILE A 240 -1.78 -15.16 10.38
CA ILE A 240 -1.12 -16.27 11.11
C ILE A 240 0.41 -16.04 11.22
N PHE A 241 0.97 -15.08 10.47
CA PHE A 241 2.41 -14.85 10.35
C PHE A 241 2.91 -13.48 10.82
N GLY A 242 2.02 -12.64 11.40
CA GLY A 242 2.36 -11.32 11.94
C GLY A 242 2.32 -11.28 13.46
#